data_AF-W9HHW4-F1
#
_entry.id   AF-W9HHW4-F1
#
_cell.length_a   1.000
_cell.length_b   1.000
_cell.length_c   1.000
_cell.angle_alpha   90.00
_cell.angle_beta   90.00
_cell.angle_gamma   90.00
#
_symmetry.space_group_name_H-M   'P 1'
#
loop_
_entity.id
_entity.type
_entity.pdbx_description
1 polymer ?
#
loop_
_entity_poly.entity_id
_entity_poly.type
_entity_poly.pdbx_seq_one_letter_code
_entity_poly.pdbx_strand_id
1 'polypeptide(L)'
;MKRPFESTQTDYVALTGASETTPWLQHTRWAELFRDRPLGIIASTAKQPASQWSRNYLLGQWQGFPMWSSAETEAQLQIILHGLDLMFDRARATLDRTPYISRCWLNTFAKDAFWPHGFRVIPSFKRYLAIWKRFICFVFRVLQYPSWQRKEVYNLRLGSNEIKMMQHVLYLAGQLQLGEDGHVSDSSDSEDDESCCQDCHYDWEIPPDSENTDIDQDIDTSIDDAEEVGEEQIPGPEESDFHLPNGYWLQLSEALFQLSMMFWTHQDPAGNMSSSAIIYYTAVMGIQQRSLTFDSAYNSTSELAGLMWIGRLLFLEYALPVYSYATLAYEWPCRDHYPSQPDRLDAIRKKYLIRGCYTPFGEIIELKAFAKSIVKREGIPGNLSWDPDGQSFTIGHDTKFKLSEFCATHCKAIKLVRERVDEMMLGLEMDLDIDEIQDDLTCRKAGWSFIQDAKNKLADTWERLANIIYKPTQPRHRM
;
A
#
# COMPACT_ATOMS: atom_id res chain seq x y z
N MET A 1 -41.00 9.43 42.56
CA MET A 1 -41.60 9.71 41.24
C MET A 1 -40.64 10.56 40.43
N LYS A 2 -39.79 9.92 39.61
CA LYS A 2 -38.95 10.58 38.60
C LYS A 2 -39.76 10.59 37.30
N ARG A 3 -39.96 11.76 36.70
CA ARG A 3 -40.53 11.87 35.34
C ARG A 3 -39.42 11.67 34.30
N PRO A 4 -39.74 11.14 33.11
CA PRO A 4 -38.78 10.68 32.12
C PRO A 4 -38.24 11.86 31.29
N PHE A 5 -36.97 11.80 30.91
CA PHE A 5 -36.41 12.70 29.91
C PHE A 5 -36.95 12.27 28.53
N GLU A 6 -37.67 13.19 27.89
CA GLU A 6 -38.17 13.08 26.53
C GLU A 6 -37.01 13.17 25.53
N SER A 7 -37.02 12.24 24.58
CA SER A 7 -36.17 12.21 23.40
C SER A 7 -36.42 13.45 22.53
N THR A 8 -35.46 14.36 22.47
CA THR A 8 -35.44 15.40 21.44
C THR A 8 -34.65 14.87 20.24
N GLN A 9 -35.41 14.40 19.27
CA GLN A 9 -34.99 14.17 17.90
C GLN A 9 -34.67 15.54 17.30
N THR A 10 -33.38 15.87 17.23
CA THR A 10 -32.91 17.09 16.54
C THR A 10 -32.35 16.69 15.19
N ASP A 11 -32.86 17.39 14.18
CA ASP A 11 -32.61 17.20 12.76
C ASP A 11 -31.12 17.12 12.41
N TYR A 12 -30.74 16.01 11.77
CA TYR A 12 -29.50 15.88 11.02
C TYR A 12 -29.59 16.74 9.75
N VAL A 13 -29.42 18.05 9.91
CA VAL A 13 -29.01 18.91 8.80
C VAL A 13 -27.53 18.63 8.56
N ALA A 14 -27.25 17.89 7.48
CA ALA A 14 -25.91 17.55 7.03
C ALA A 14 -25.07 18.82 6.82
N LEU A 15 -24.24 19.13 7.81
CA LEU A 15 -23.10 20.03 7.69
C LEU A 15 -22.03 19.32 6.85
N THR A 16 -22.09 19.52 5.54
CA THR A 16 -20.97 19.30 4.61
C THR A 16 -19.86 20.31 4.91
N GLY A 17 -19.05 20.01 5.92
CA GLY A 17 -17.93 20.88 6.33
C GLY A 17 -17.15 20.39 7.56
N ALA A 18 -17.27 19.12 7.92
CA ALA A 18 -16.57 18.56 9.08
C ALA A 18 -15.19 18.00 8.69
N SER A 19 -14.16 18.82 8.91
CA SER A 19 -12.84 18.44 9.43
C SER A 19 -12.12 17.25 8.76
N GLU A 20 -11.17 17.57 7.89
CA GLU A 20 -10.08 16.68 7.47
C GLU A 20 -9.21 16.31 8.68
N THR A 21 -9.59 15.28 9.43
CA THR A 21 -9.02 14.99 10.76
C THR A 21 -7.66 14.28 10.71
N THR A 22 -7.33 13.57 9.64
CA THR A 22 -6.11 12.73 9.61
C THR A 22 -4.94 13.46 8.95
N PRO A 23 -3.71 13.35 9.49
CA PRO A 23 -2.50 13.89 8.85
C PRO A 23 -2.29 13.40 7.42
N TRP A 24 -2.78 12.20 7.10
CA TRP A 24 -2.79 11.64 5.75
C TRP A 24 -3.58 12.51 4.77
N LEU A 25 -4.86 12.76 5.06
CA LEU A 25 -5.74 13.51 4.16
C LEU A 25 -5.34 14.98 4.04
N GLN A 26 -4.77 15.56 5.10
CA GLN A 26 -4.22 16.92 5.06
C GLN A 26 -3.01 17.02 4.13
N HIS A 27 -2.13 16.00 4.12
CA HIS A 27 -0.98 15.97 3.23
C HIS A 27 -1.38 15.72 1.78
N THR A 28 -2.27 14.74 1.54
CA THR A 28 -2.65 14.36 0.18
C THR A 28 -3.65 15.29 -0.48
N ARG A 29 -4.43 16.03 0.32
CA ARG A 29 -5.47 16.97 -0.14
C ARG A 29 -6.49 16.33 -1.08
N TRP A 30 -6.72 15.02 -0.96
CA TRP A 30 -7.66 14.29 -1.82
C TRP A 30 -9.09 14.82 -1.67
N ALA A 31 -9.49 15.20 -0.45
CA ALA A 31 -10.79 15.82 -0.19
C ALA A 31 -10.97 17.15 -0.94
N GLU A 32 -9.90 17.96 -1.04
CA GLU A 32 -9.92 19.19 -1.83
C GLU A 32 -9.96 18.90 -3.34
N LEU A 33 -9.15 17.94 -3.80
CA LEU A 33 -9.07 17.54 -5.21
C LEU A 33 -10.44 17.09 -5.77
N PHE A 34 -11.19 16.33 -4.96
CA PHE A 34 -12.48 15.77 -5.34
C PHE A 34 -13.69 16.52 -4.77
N ARG A 35 -13.50 17.74 -4.26
CA ARG A 35 -14.59 18.57 -3.75
C ARG A 35 -15.68 18.73 -4.82
N ASP A 36 -16.92 18.47 -4.42
CA ASP A 36 -18.12 18.52 -5.27
C ASP A 36 -18.11 17.56 -6.48
N ARG A 37 -17.25 16.53 -6.47
CA ARG A 37 -17.15 15.53 -7.54
C ARG A 37 -17.81 14.20 -7.18
N PRO A 38 -18.35 13.46 -8.17
CA PRO A 38 -19.00 12.17 -7.92
C PRO A 38 -17.97 11.05 -7.69
N LEU A 39 -17.53 10.85 -6.43
CA LEU A 39 -16.56 9.81 -6.04
C LEU A 39 -16.94 8.42 -6.55
N GLY A 40 -18.23 8.05 -6.49
CA GLY A 40 -18.72 6.75 -6.94
C GLY A 40 -18.52 6.52 -8.44
N ILE A 41 -18.64 7.57 -9.26
CA ILE A 41 -18.37 7.48 -10.71
C ILE A 41 -16.87 7.34 -10.92
N ILE A 42 -16.07 8.20 -10.29
CA ILE A 42 -14.62 8.22 -10.42
C ILE A 42 -14.01 6.85 -10.07
N ALA A 43 -14.42 6.26 -8.93
CA ALA A 43 -13.97 4.94 -8.51
C ALA A 43 -14.44 3.83 -9.47
N SER A 44 -15.68 3.90 -9.96
CA SER A 44 -16.21 2.92 -10.93
C SER A 44 -15.48 2.98 -12.27
N THR A 45 -15.03 4.16 -12.70
CA THR A 45 -14.28 4.35 -13.95
C THR A 45 -12.95 3.60 -13.99
N ALA A 46 -12.38 3.25 -12.83
CA ALA A 46 -11.14 2.48 -12.75
C ALA A 46 -11.35 0.95 -12.79
N LYS A 47 -12.58 0.42 -12.72
CA LYS A 47 -12.81 -1.04 -12.71
C LYS A 47 -12.36 -1.71 -13.99
N GLN A 48 -11.85 -2.94 -13.92
CA GLN A 48 -11.57 -3.68 -15.15
C GLN A 48 -12.88 -4.09 -15.85
N PRO A 49 -12.92 -4.12 -17.20
CA PRO A 49 -14.07 -4.60 -17.96
C PRO A 49 -14.42 -6.04 -17.54
N ALA A 50 -15.72 -6.36 -17.51
CA ALA A 50 -16.17 -7.73 -17.31
C ALA A 50 -15.86 -8.58 -18.55
N SER A 51 -15.65 -9.88 -18.38
CA SER A 51 -15.33 -10.80 -19.48
C SER A 51 -16.44 -10.93 -20.53
N GLN A 52 -17.66 -10.44 -20.25
CA GLN A 52 -18.79 -10.48 -21.17
C GLN A 52 -18.76 -9.28 -22.14
N TRP A 53 -18.46 -9.53 -23.42
CA TRP A 53 -18.25 -8.53 -24.48
C TRP A 53 -19.46 -7.65 -24.87
N SER A 54 -20.65 -7.84 -24.28
CA SER A 54 -21.90 -7.32 -24.85
C SER A 54 -22.73 -6.40 -23.95
N ARG A 55 -22.17 -5.88 -22.85
CA ARG A 55 -22.93 -5.03 -21.92
C ARG A 55 -22.30 -3.66 -21.76
N ASN A 56 -23.16 -2.63 -21.84
CA ASN A 56 -22.80 -1.29 -21.40
C ASN A 56 -22.49 -1.34 -19.90
N TYR A 57 -21.40 -0.69 -19.50
CA TYR A 57 -20.98 -0.64 -18.10
C TYR A 57 -21.47 0.66 -17.46
N LEU A 58 -22.31 0.54 -16.43
CA LEU A 58 -22.82 1.69 -15.68
C LEU A 58 -21.73 2.20 -14.73
N LEU A 59 -21.28 3.43 -14.94
CA LEU A 59 -20.34 4.10 -14.03
C LEU A 59 -21.06 4.71 -12.82
N GLY A 60 -22.29 5.17 -13.01
CA GLY A 60 -23.11 5.78 -11.97
C GLY A 60 -24.06 6.83 -12.54
N GLN A 61 -24.64 7.65 -11.65
CA GLN A 61 -25.55 8.74 -12.04
C GLN A 61 -24.90 10.09 -11.74
N TRP A 62 -24.84 10.95 -12.76
CA TRP A 62 -24.34 12.31 -12.64
C TRP A 62 -25.45 13.30 -13.01
N GLN A 63 -25.81 14.19 -12.08
CA GLN A 63 -26.91 15.15 -12.26
C GLN A 63 -28.25 14.49 -12.69
N GLY A 64 -28.52 13.27 -12.20
CA GLY A 64 -29.72 12.50 -12.55
C GLY A 64 -29.63 11.75 -13.89
N PHE A 65 -28.55 11.91 -14.66
CA PHE A 65 -28.32 11.19 -15.90
C PHE A 65 -27.33 10.03 -15.70
N PRO A 66 -27.63 8.82 -16.18
CA PRO A 66 -26.71 7.71 -16.05
C PRO A 66 -25.52 7.89 -17.00
N MET A 67 -24.31 7.73 -16.45
CA MET A 67 -23.06 7.71 -17.21
C MET A 67 -22.67 6.27 -17.51
N TRP A 68 -22.50 5.99 -18.80
CA TRP A 68 -22.18 4.65 -19.31
C TRP A 68 -20.85 4.64 -20.03
N SER A 69 -20.14 3.53 -19.93
CA SER A 69 -19.16 3.11 -20.91
C SER A 69 -19.83 2.15 -21.90
N SER A 70 -19.65 2.39 -23.20
CA SER A 70 -20.31 1.60 -24.25
C SER A 70 -19.74 0.19 -24.33
N ALA A 71 -20.54 -0.78 -24.77
CA ALA A 71 -20.06 -2.15 -25.00
C ALA A 71 -18.86 -2.20 -25.97
N GLU A 72 -18.84 -1.34 -26.99
CA GLU A 72 -17.68 -1.18 -27.90
C GLU A 72 -16.42 -0.74 -27.15
N THR A 73 -16.54 0.27 -26.27
CA THR A 73 -15.42 0.73 -25.44
C THR A 73 -14.93 -0.39 -24.53
N GLU A 74 -15.83 -1.11 -23.86
CA GLU A 74 -15.46 -2.20 -22.97
C GLU A 74 -14.78 -3.35 -23.74
N ALA A 75 -15.23 -3.66 -24.95
CA ALA A 75 -14.56 -4.63 -25.82
C ALA A 75 -13.16 -4.16 -26.27
N GLN A 76 -12.98 -2.86 -26.56
CA GLN A 76 -11.66 -2.30 -26.86
C GLN A 76 -10.74 -2.36 -25.65
N LEU A 77 -11.26 -2.08 -24.46
CA LEU A 77 -10.51 -2.19 -23.21
C LEU A 77 -10.03 -3.61 -22.97
N GLN A 78 -10.83 -4.66 -23.26
CA GLN A 78 -10.38 -6.04 -23.13
C GLN A 78 -9.15 -6.34 -24.00
N ILE A 79 -9.16 -5.88 -25.26
CA ILE A 79 -8.02 -6.04 -26.18
C ILE A 79 -6.81 -5.26 -25.67
N ILE A 80 -7.01 -4.03 -25.19
CA ILE A 80 -5.95 -3.23 -24.58
C ILE A 80 -5.36 -3.95 -23.35
N LEU A 81 -6.19 -4.56 -22.50
CA LEU A 81 -5.73 -5.29 -21.33
C LEU A 81 -4.91 -6.53 -21.71
N HIS A 82 -5.28 -7.23 -22.77
CA HIS A 82 -4.46 -8.32 -23.32
C HIS A 82 -3.14 -7.80 -23.90
N GLY A 83 -3.17 -6.68 -24.62
CA GLY A 83 -1.95 -6.01 -25.11
C GLY A 83 -1.02 -5.57 -23.97
N LEU A 84 -1.57 -5.18 -22.81
CA LEU A 84 -0.78 -4.92 -21.60
C LEU A 84 -0.11 -6.19 -21.07
N ASP A 85 -0.79 -7.33 -21.09
CA ASP A 85 -0.19 -8.61 -20.66
C ASP A 85 1.06 -8.92 -21.50
N LEU A 86 0.94 -8.83 -22.84
CA LEU A 86 2.08 -9.00 -23.76
C LEU A 86 3.21 -8.00 -23.49
N MET A 87 2.87 -6.74 -23.22
CA MET A 87 3.83 -5.69 -22.86
C MET A 87 4.58 -6.04 -21.57
N PHE A 88 3.88 -6.53 -20.54
CA PHE A 88 4.50 -6.89 -19.27
C PHE A 88 5.29 -8.20 -19.36
N ASP A 89 4.86 -9.16 -20.17
CA ASP A 89 5.63 -10.38 -20.44
C ASP A 89 6.98 -10.04 -21.05
N ARG A 90 7.02 -9.11 -22.01
CA ARG A 90 8.26 -8.56 -22.56
C ARG A 90 9.14 -7.92 -21.47
N ALA A 91 8.57 -7.08 -20.62
CA ALA A 91 9.31 -6.41 -19.55
C ALA A 91 9.86 -7.41 -18.51
N ARG A 92 9.11 -8.47 -18.19
CA ARG A 92 9.58 -9.58 -17.34
C ARG A 92 10.74 -10.32 -17.98
N ALA A 93 10.64 -10.61 -19.28
CA ALA A 93 11.71 -11.24 -20.04
C ALA A 93 13.00 -10.41 -20.07
N THR A 94 12.89 -9.08 -19.97
CA THR A 94 14.04 -8.18 -19.74
C THR A 94 14.56 -8.27 -18.32
N LEU A 95 13.68 -8.30 -17.31
CA LEU A 95 14.08 -8.46 -15.90
C LEU A 95 14.87 -9.75 -15.67
N ASP A 96 14.40 -10.87 -16.21
CA ASP A 96 15.03 -12.18 -16.08
C ASP A 96 16.44 -12.20 -16.69
N ARG A 97 16.63 -11.45 -17.78
CA ARG A 97 17.92 -11.30 -18.47
C ARG A 97 18.76 -10.13 -17.93
N THR A 98 18.40 -9.53 -16.80
CA THR A 98 19.11 -8.39 -16.20
C THR A 98 20.06 -8.84 -15.08
N PRO A 99 21.36 -8.47 -15.14
CA PRO A 99 22.33 -8.82 -14.09
C PRO A 99 21.93 -8.33 -12.70
N TYR A 100 22.29 -9.10 -11.67
CA TYR A 100 21.92 -8.81 -10.27
C TYR A 100 22.29 -7.38 -9.82
N ILE A 101 23.50 -6.90 -10.13
CA ILE A 101 23.94 -5.54 -9.75
C ILE A 101 23.05 -4.45 -10.36
N SER A 102 22.63 -4.62 -11.61
CA SER A 102 21.69 -3.70 -12.26
C SER A 102 20.33 -3.72 -11.57
N ARG A 103 19.86 -4.90 -11.14
CA ARG A 103 18.61 -5.04 -10.38
C ARG A 103 18.70 -4.41 -8.99
N CYS A 104 19.86 -4.42 -8.34
CA CYS A 104 20.10 -3.71 -7.08
C CYS A 104 20.03 -2.19 -7.26
N TRP A 105 20.70 -1.67 -8.29
CA TRP A 105 20.64 -0.24 -8.62
C TRP A 105 19.23 0.22 -8.96
N LEU A 106 18.46 -0.58 -9.70
CA LEU A 106 17.05 -0.29 -9.98
C LEU A 106 16.20 -0.16 -8.70
N ASN A 107 16.51 -0.96 -7.68
CA ASN A 107 15.83 -0.93 -6.40
C ASN A 107 16.35 0.16 -5.43
N THR A 108 17.37 0.91 -5.83
CA THR A 108 18.03 1.93 -5.01
C THR A 108 17.47 3.33 -5.32
N PHE A 109 16.75 3.94 -4.38
CA PHE A 109 16.20 5.31 -4.51
C PHE A 109 17.14 6.37 -3.97
N ALA A 110 18.09 5.98 -3.11
CA ALA A 110 19.19 6.83 -2.70
C ALA A 110 20.08 7.18 -3.90
N LYS A 111 20.49 8.46 -3.99
CA LYS A 111 21.35 8.92 -5.08
C LYS A 111 22.75 8.30 -5.00
N ASP A 112 23.34 8.36 -3.80
CA ASP A 112 24.76 8.09 -3.54
C ASP A 112 25.01 6.85 -2.66
N ALA A 113 23.96 6.10 -2.30
CA ALA A 113 24.08 4.84 -1.56
C ALA A 113 23.68 3.67 -2.45
N PHE A 114 24.22 2.47 -2.21
CA PHE A 114 23.88 1.25 -2.93
C PHE A 114 23.07 0.32 -2.02
N TRP A 115 21.95 -0.21 -2.53
CA TRP A 115 21.13 -1.17 -1.82
C TRP A 115 21.33 -2.59 -2.37
N PRO A 116 21.93 -3.53 -1.63
CA PRO A 116 22.30 -4.86 -2.12
C PRO A 116 21.11 -5.84 -2.18
N HIS A 117 19.92 -5.37 -2.56
CA HIS A 117 18.73 -6.22 -2.76
C HIS A 117 18.19 -6.00 -4.16
N GLY A 118 18.48 -6.98 -5.03
CA GLY A 118 18.08 -6.94 -6.43
C GLY A 118 16.57 -6.99 -6.58
N PHE A 119 16.03 -6.13 -7.44
CA PHE A 119 14.65 -6.20 -7.90
C PHE A 119 14.34 -7.58 -8.50
N ARG A 120 13.19 -8.17 -8.14
CA ARG A 120 12.78 -9.53 -8.51
C ARG A 120 11.27 -9.58 -8.77
N VAL A 121 10.85 -10.60 -9.51
CA VAL A 121 9.44 -10.97 -9.60
C VAL A 121 8.97 -11.44 -8.23
N ILE A 122 7.77 -11.02 -7.84
CA ILE A 122 7.15 -11.36 -6.57
C ILE A 122 5.85 -12.14 -6.80
N PRO A 123 5.39 -12.94 -5.84
CA PRO A 123 4.10 -13.66 -5.95
C PRO A 123 2.91 -12.73 -6.22
N SER A 124 2.95 -11.51 -5.69
CA SER A 124 1.88 -10.51 -5.87
C SER A 124 1.89 -9.80 -7.23
N PHE A 125 2.69 -10.24 -8.21
CA PHE A 125 2.78 -9.61 -9.53
C PHE A 125 1.41 -9.40 -10.19
N LYS A 126 0.53 -10.42 -10.19
CA LYS A 126 -0.82 -10.31 -10.77
C LYS A 126 -1.64 -9.19 -10.11
N ARG A 127 -1.51 -9.01 -8.79
CA ARG A 127 -2.18 -7.92 -8.05
C ARG A 127 -1.64 -6.56 -8.48
N TYR A 128 -0.33 -6.42 -8.65
CA TYR A 128 0.29 -5.16 -9.05
C TYR A 128 -0.02 -4.81 -10.50
N LEU A 129 -0.03 -5.80 -11.39
CA LEU A 129 -0.49 -5.63 -12.76
C LEU A 129 -1.94 -5.16 -12.81
N ALA A 130 -2.81 -5.68 -11.95
CA ALA A 130 -4.19 -5.22 -11.85
C ALA A 130 -4.30 -3.74 -11.46
N ILE A 131 -3.37 -3.18 -10.65
CA ILE A 131 -3.32 -1.74 -10.36
C ILE A 131 -3.10 -0.95 -11.65
N TRP A 132 -2.15 -1.37 -12.48
CA TRP A 132 -1.85 -0.71 -13.75
C TRP A 132 -2.98 -0.87 -14.78
N LYS A 133 -3.57 -2.07 -14.88
CA LYS A 133 -4.74 -2.29 -15.74
C LYS A 133 -5.91 -1.38 -15.36
N ARG A 134 -6.18 -1.21 -14.06
CA ARG A 134 -7.20 -0.26 -13.56
C ARG A 134 -6.87 1.20 -13.95
N PHE A 135 -5.60 1.61 -13.88
CA PHE A 135 -5.16 2.93 -14.34
C PHE A 135 -5.41 3.14 -15.84
N ILE A 136 -5.04 2.16 -16.67
CA ILE A 136 -5.25 2.22 -18.11
C ILE A 136 -6.74 2.26 -18.43
N CYS A 137 -7.56 1.40 -17.82
CA CYS A 137 -9.02 1.49 -17.95
C CYS A 137 -9.56 2.87 -17.56
N PHE A 138 -9.06 3.45 -16.45
CA PHE A 138 -9.47 4.77 -16.00
C PHE A 138 -9.22 5.84 -17.07
N VAL A 139 -7.98 5.96 -17.57
CA VAL A 139 -7.66 7.02 -18.54
C VAL A 139 -8.39 6.85 -19.88
N PHE A 140 -8.53 5.61 -20.37
CA PHE A 140 -9.23 5.35 -21.64
C PHE A 140 -10.74 5.60 -21.52
N ARG A 141 -11.39 5.23 -20.41
CA ARG A 141 -12.80 5.59 -20.18
C ARG A 141 -13.01 7.08 -20.04
N VAL A 142 -12.10 7.78 -19.35
CA VAL A 142 -12.15 9.25 -19.26
C VAL A 142 -12.08 9.88 -20.65
N LEU A 143 -11.22 9.37 -21.54
CA LEU A 143 -11.03 9.91 -22.89
C LEU A 143 -12.31 9.90 -23.75
N GLN A 144 -13.21 8.93 -23.53
CA GLN A 144 -14.45 8.83 -24.30
C GLN A 144 -15.44 9.97 -24.06
N TYR A 145 -15.28 10.71 -22.96
CA TYR A 145 -16.16 11.82 -22.64
C TYR A 145 -15.72 13.15 -23.30
N PRO A 146 -16.67 14.02 -23.68
CA PRO A 146 -16.38 15.37 -24.14
C PRO A 146 -15.54 16.16 -23.13
N SER A 147 -14.77 17.13 -23.62
CA SER A 147 -13.83 17.92 -22.78
C SER A 147 -14.50 18.63 -21.60
N TRP A 148 -15.73 19.13 -21.77
CA TRP A 148 -16.49 19.78 -20.70
C TRP A 148 -16.84 18.78 -19.58
N GLN A 149 -17.33 17.59 -19.93
CA GLN A 149 -17.70 16.56 -18.98
C GLN A 149 -16.47 15.97 -18.29
N ARG A 150 -15.36 15.82 -19.02
CA ARG A 150 -14.07 15.45 -18.44
C ARG A 150 -13.63 16.43 -17.36
N LYS A 151 -13.78 17.73 -17.59
CA LYS A 151 -13.40 18.78 -16.63
C LYS A 151 -14.33 18.82 -15.41
N GLU A 152 -15.64 18.70 -15.63
CA GLU A 152 -16.66 18.73 -14.58
C GLU A 152 -16.58 17.50 -13.66
N VAL A 153 -16.52 16.30 -14.24
CA VAL A 153 -16.57 15.04 -13.48
C VAL A 153 -15.20 14.68 -12.91
N TYR A 154 -14.17 14.68 -13.75
CA TYR A 154 -12.85 14.18 -13.39
C TYR A 154 -11.84 15.31 -13.10
N ASN A 155 -11.83 16.38 -13.91
CA ASN A 155 -10.75 17.38 -13.89
C ASN A 155 -9.34 16.79 -14.06
N LEU A 156 -9.25 15.61 -14.67
CA LEU A 156 -8.00 15.02 -15.12
C LEU A 156 -7.48 15.83 -16.31
N ARG A 157 -6.20 16.20 -16.25
CA ARG A 157 -5.49 16.82 -17.37
C ARG A 157 -4.74 15.73 -18.14
N LEU A 158 -5.05 15.61 -19.43
CA LEU A 158 -4.30 14.77 -20.36
C LEU A 158 -3.63 15.67 -21.39
N GLY A 159 -2.34 15.46 -21.61
CA GLY A 159 -1.54 16.18 -22.59
C GLY A 159 -1.97 15.86 -24.02
N SER A 160 -1.73 16.78 -24.96
CA SER A 160 -2.10 16.58 -26.36
C SER A 160 -1.39 15.37 -27.00
N ASN A 161 -0.15 15.10 -26.61
CA ASN A 161 0.58 13.93 -27.11
C ASN A 161 0.05 12.63 -26.52
N GLU A 162 -0.30 12.61 -25.23
CA GLU A 162 -0.92 11.45 -24.57
C GLU A 162 -2.24 11.10 -25.25
N ILE A 163 -3.08 12.11 -25.51
CA ILE A 163 -4.35 11.93 -26.21
C ILE A 163 -4.13 11.35 -27.62
N LYS A 164 -3.17 11.87 -28.39
CA LYS A 164 -2.85 11.33 -29.73
C LYS A 164 -2.40 9.87 -29.65
N MET A 165 -1.57 9.54 -28.66
CA MET A 165 -1.08 8.19 -28.46
C MET A 165 -2.22 7.23 -28.04
N MET A 166 -3.09 7.66 -27.14
CA MET A 166 -4.28 6.90 -26.75
C MET A 166 -5.24 6.68 -27.93
N GLN A 167 -5.43 7.68 -28.80
CA GLN A 167 -6.21 7.52 -30.02
C GLN A 167 -5.60 6.51 -30.98
N HIS A 168 -4.26 6.50 -31.11
CA HIS A 168 -3.56 5.50 -31.90
C HIS A 168 -3.72 4.08 -31.32
N VAL A 169 -3.63 3.93 -30.00
CA VAL A 169 -3.90 2.67 -29.31
C VAL A 169 -5.34 2.18 -29.56
N LEU A 170 -6.33 3.07 -29.50
CA LEU A 170 -7.73 2.73 -29.82
C LEU A 170 -7.89 2.29 -31.27
N TYR A 171 -7.18 2.94 -32.21
CA TYR A 171 -7.18 2.53 -33.61
C TYR A 171 -6.64 1.10 -33.78
N LEU A 172 -5.49 0.79 -33.18
CA LEU A 172 -4.89 -0.56 -33.22
C LEU A 172 -5.83 -1.61 -32.59
N ALA A 173 -6.43 -1.29 -31.44
CA ALA A 173 -7.42 -2.16 -30.81
C ALA A 173 -8.64 -2.40 -31.73
N GLY A 174 -9.09 -1.37 -32.45
CA GLY A 174 -10.16 -1.49 -33.44
C GLY A 174 -9.79 -2.38 -34.63
N GLN A 175 -8.54 -2.37 -35.12
CA GLN A 175 -8.11 -3.28 -36.19
C GLN A 175 -8.12 -4.75 -35.71
N LEU A 176 -7.71 -4.99 -34.47
CA LEU A 176 -7.76 -6.32 -33.85
C LEU A 176 -9.20 -6.83 -33.66
N GLN A 177 -10.15 -5.94 -33.37
CA GLN A 177 -11.58 -6.30 -33.30
C GLN A 177 -12.16 -6.76 -34.64
N LEU A 178 -11.67 -6.20 -35.74
CA LEU A 178 -12.12 -6.53 -37.09
C LEU A 178 -11.50 -7.83 -37.63
N GLY A 179 -10.61 -8.49 -36.86
CA GLY A 179 -10.00 -9.76 -37.23
C GLY A 179 -8.93 -9.63 -38.32
N GLU A 180 -8.29 -8.47 -38.45
CA GLU A 180 -7.27 -8.23 -39.48
C GLU A 180 -5.92 -8.92 -39.21
N ASP A 181 -5.74 -9.61 -38.07
CA ASP A 181 -4.58 -10.48 -37.82
C ASP A 181 -4.94 -11.96 -38.03
N GLY A 182 -4.30 -12.57 -39.03
CA GLY A 182 -4.38 -13.99 -39.32
C GLY A 182 -3.61 -14.85 -38.32
N HIS A 183 -4.30 -15.84 -37.76
CA HIS A 183 -3.76 -17.10 -37.22
C HIS A 183 -2.72 -17.00 -36.08
N VAL A 184 -3.19 -16.85 -34.84
CA VAL A 184 -2.49 -17.44 -33.68
C VAL A 184 -2.95 -18.89 -33.58
N SER A 185 -2.02 -19.83 -33.64
CA SER A 185 -2.33 -21.25 -33.44
C SER A 185 -2.90 -21.47 -32.05
N ASP A 186 -4.07 -22.08 -32.05
CA ASP A 186 -4.74 -22.64 -30.89
C ASP A 186 -3.83 -23.70 -30.24
N SER A 187 -3.17 -23.35 -29.14
CA SER A 187 -2.66 -24.30 -28.16
C SER A 187 -3.28 -23.96 -26.81
N SER A 188 -4.61 -24.06 -26.78
CA SER A 188 -5.42 -24.11 -25.57
C SER A 188 -5.31 -25.51 -24.95
N ASP A 189 -4.26 -25.74 -24.15
CA ASP A 189 -4.35 -26.73 -23.08
C ASP A 189 -5.09 -26.06 -21.91
N SER A 190 -6.41 -26.11 -22.01
CA SER A 190 -7.34 -25.69 -20.97
C SER A 190 -7.48 -26.83 -19.97
N GLU A 191 -6.82 -26.73 -18.82
CA GLU A 191 -7.29 -27.37 -17.60
C GLU A 191 -7.51 -26.30 -16.52
N ASP A 192 -8.76 -26.27 -16.06
CA ASP A 192 -9.31 -25.67 -14.85
C ASP A 192 -9.43 -24.14 -14.74
N ASP A 193 -10.37 -23.60 -15.52
CA ASP A 193 -11.05 -22.33 -15.21
C ASP A 193 -12.21 -22.63 -14.25
N GLU A 194 -11.89 -22.79 -12.95
CA GLU A 194 -12.92 -22.82 -11.91
C GLU A 194 -13.51 -21.41 -11.75
N SER A 195 -14.68 -21.26 -12.37
CA SER A 195 -15.63 -20.17 -12.18
C SER A 195 -15.74 -19.72 -10.72
N CYS A 196 -15.42 -18.45 -10.47
CA CYS A 196 -16.00 -17.73 -9.33
C CYS A 196 -16.69 -16.44 -9.81
N CYS A 197 -17.77 -16.62 -10.57
CA CYS A 197 -18.84 -15.62 -10.61
C CYS A 197 -19.73 -15.80 -9.38
N GLN A 198 -19.26 -15.32 -8.23
CA GLN A 198 -20.07 -15.08 -7.05
C GLN A 198 -19.54 -13.82 -6.37
N ASP A 199 -20.29 -12.72 -6.46
CA ASP A 199 -20.16 -11.47 -5.68
C ASP A 199 -18.91 -11.35 -4.79
N CYS A 200 -17.72 -11.22 -5.39
CA CYS A 200 -16.48 -11.11 -4.64
C CYS A 200 -16.12 -9.63 -4.44
N HIS A 201 -17.00 -8.92 -3.73
CA HIS A 201 -16.46 -7.94 -2.79
C HIS A 201 -16.15 -8.71 -1.50
N TYR A 202 -15.00 -9.37 -1.49
CA TYR A 202 -14.30 -9.52 -0.22
C TYR A 202 -14.00 -8.10 0.25
N ASP A 203 -14.55 -7.78 1.41
CA ASP A 203 -13.88 -6.87 2.33
C ASP A 203 -12.51 -7.49 2.58
N TRP A 204 -11.51 -7.09 1.78
CA TRP A 204 -10.16 -7.57 1.98
C TRP A 204 -9.61 -6.77 3.15
N GLU A 205 -10.02 -7.16 4.36
CA GLU A 205 -9.24 -6.86 5.55
C GLU A 205 -7.83 -7.36 5.23
N ILE A 206 -6.94 -6.39 5.03
CA ILE A 206 -5.53 -6.60 4.76
C ILE A 206 -5.02 -7.48 5.91
N PRO A 207 -4.70 -8.76 5.69
CA PRO A 207 -3.94 -9.51 6.68
C PRO A 207 -2.68 -8.68 6.92
N PRO A 208 -2.19 -8.53 8.16
CA PRO A 208 -0.89 -7.91 8.36
C PRO A 208 0.10 -8.71 7.50
N ASP A 209 0.56 -8.11 6.40
CA ASP A 209 1.53 -8.73 5.52
C ASP A 209 2.74 -9.05 6.40
N SER A 210 2.88 -10.33 6.75
CA SER A 210 4.07 -10.90 7.38
C SER A 210 5.27 -10.88 6.42
N GLU A 211 5.11 -10.33 5.22
CA GLU A 211 6.14 -10.13 4.20
C GLU A 211 6.17 -8.67 3.71
N ASN A 212 6.07 -7.70 4.63
CA ASN A 212 6.60 -6.35 4.39
C ASN A 212 8.14 -6.36 4.39
N THR A 213 8.77 -7.25 3.60
CA THR A 213 10.21 -7.30 3.35
C THR A 213 10.64 -6.37 2.21
N ASP A 214 9.81 -5.40 1.83
CA ASP A 214 10.27 -4.27 1.00
C ASP A 214 10.97 -3.25 1.92
N ILE A 215 12.24 -3.57 2.16
CA ILE A 215 13.17 -3.03 3.15
C ILE A 215 13.43 -1.54 2.97
N ASP A 216 13.45 -0.88 4.13
CA ASP A 216 13.73 0.53 4.35
C ASP A 216 15.12 0.93 3.84
N GLN A 217 15.18 1.93 2.95
CA GLN A 217 16.39 2.73 2.73
C GLN A 217 16.46 3.94 3.68
N ASP A 218 15.57 4.00 4.69
CA ASP A 218 15.55 5.11 5.63
C ASP A 218 16.64 4.93 6.69
N ILE A 219 17.48 5.96 6.74
CA ILE A 219 18.58 6.22 7.66
C ILE A 219 18.05 6.13 9.11
N ASP A 220 18.37 5.05 9.82
CA ASP A 220 18.60 5.10 11.26
C ASP A 220 19.78 4.19 11.63
N THR A 221 20.80 4.81 12.21
CA THR A 221 21.98 4.15 12.79
C THR A 221 21.57 3.40 14.04
N SER A 222 21.22 2.12 13.89
CA SER A 222 21.40 1.13 14.94
C SER A 222 21.62 -0.23 14.30
N ILE A 223 22.84 -0.73 14.52
CA ILE A 223 23.29 -2.11 14.27
C ILE A 223 22.51 -3.05 15.22
N ASP A 224 22.39 -4.32 14.82
CA ASP A 224 21.75 -5.49 15.47
C ASP A 224 20.28 -5.67 15.03
N ASP A 225 19.81 -6.75 14.38
CA ASP A 225 20.30 -8.11 14.18
C ASP A 225 19.87 -8.59 12.77
N ALA A 226 20.81 -9.09 11.97
CA ALA A 226 20.51 -9.76 10.71
C ALA A 226 20.12 -11.21 11.01
N GLU A 227 18.82 -11.51 11.13
CA GLU A 227 18.37 -12.89 10.98
C GLU A 227 18.49 -13.29 9.51
N GLU A 228 19.43 -14.20 9.27
CA GLU A 228 19.65 -14.92 8.02
C GLU A 228 18.40 -15.76 7.72
N VAL A 229 17.42 -15.19 7.02
CA VAL A 229 16.30 -15.96 6.47
C VAL A 229 16.87 -16.87 5.40
N GLY A 230 16.80 -18.17 5.66
CA GLY A 230 17.38 -19.23 4.85
C GLY A 230 17.05 -19.08 3.36
N GLU A 231 18.08 -19.22 2.53
CA GLU A 231 17.95 -19.34 1.08
C GLU A 231 17.12 -20.59 0.74
N GLU A 232 15.81 -20.45 0.64
CA GLU A 232 15.01 -21.41 -0.12
C GLU A 232 15.44 -21.31 -1.58
N GLN A 233 16.22 -22.31 -2.01
CA GLN A 233 16.66 -22.50 -3.38
C GLN A 233 15.43 -22.77 -4.26
N ILE A 234 14.86 -21.71 -4.81
CA ILE A 234 13.93 -21.79 -5.93
C ILE A 234 14.69 -22.44 -7.10
N PRO A 235 14.14 -23.49 -7.75
CA PRO A 235 14.79 -24.12 -8.90
C PRO A 235 15.12 -23.08 -9.96
N GLY A 236 16.31 -23.19 -10.57
CA GLY A 236 16.78 -22.27 -11.62
C GLY A 236 15.77 -22.12 -12.76
N PRO A 237 15.79 -20.99 -13.48
CA PRO A 237 14.80 -20.70 -14.50
C PRO A 237 14.89 -21.76 -15.59
N GLU A 238 13.85 -22.56 -15.76
CA GLU A 238 13.56 -23.13 -17.07
C GLU A 238 13.44 -21.94 -18.01
N GLU A 239 14.33 -21.85 -19.01
CA GLU A 239 14.31 -20.81 -20.03
C GLU A 239 13.01 -20.93 -20.82
N SER A 240 11.95 -20.29 -20.31
CA SER A 240 10.78 -19.96 -21.11
C SER A 240 11.27 -18.96 -22.16
N ASP A 241 11.48 -19.46 -23.38
CA ASP A 241 11.85 -18.63 -24.50
C ASP A 241 10.70 -17.66 -24.80
N PHE A 242 10.79 -16.46 -24.24
CA PHE A 242 9.88 -15.37 -24.57
C PHE A 242 9.97 -15.06 -26.07
N HIS A 243 8.83 -15.09 -26.76
CA HIS A 243 8.69 -14.72 -28.16
C HIS A 243 7.93 -13.41 -28.29
N LEU A 244 8.38 -12.54 -29.19
CA LEU A 244 7.66 -11.30 -29.50
C LEU A 244 6.31 -11.64 -30.16
N PRO A 245 5.25 -10.89 -29.84
CA PRO A 245 4.01 -10.95 -30.59
C PRO A 245 4.23 -10.45 -32.04
N ASN A 246 3.25 -10.71 -32.90
CA ASN A 246 3.32 -10.40 -34.33
C ASN A 246 2.23 -9.39 -34.72
N GLY A 247 2.30 -8.83 -35.93
CA GLY A 247 1.20 -8.08 -36.53
C GLY A 247 0.75 -6.87 -35.69
N TYR A 248 -0.56 -6.71 -35.55
CA TYR A 248 -1.18 -5.65 -34.77
C TYR A 248 -0.99 -5.85 -33.26
N TRP A 249 -0.83 -7.08 -32.77
CA TRP A 249 -0.51 -7.32 -31.36
C TRP A 249 0.86 -6.76 -30.96
N LEU A 250 1.86 -6.88 -31.85
CA LEU A 250 3.16 -6.24 -31.63
C LEU A 250 3.01 -4.72 -31.56
N GLN A 251 2.40 -4.13 -32.57
CA GLN A 251 2.19 -2.67 -32.62
C GLN A 251 1.43 -2.16 -31.40
N LEU A 252 0.38 -2.87 -30.97
CA LEU A 252 -0.41 -2.51 -29.80
C LEU A 252 0.43 -2.58 -28.52
N SER A 253 1.18 -3.67 -28.29
CA SER A 253 2.02 -3.82 -27.10
C SER A 253 3.11 -2.74 -27.02
N GLU A 254 3.72 -2.39 -28.15
CA GLU A 254 4.74 -1.33 -28.24
C GLU A 254 4.14 0.06 -28.03
N ALA A 255 2.97 0.31 -28.63
CA ALA A 255 2.21 1.54 -28.43
C ALA A 255 1.78 1.73 -26.97
N LEU A 256 1.34 0.67 -26.30
CA LEU A 256 1.00 0.66 -24.88
C LEU A 256 2.22 0.93 -23.99
N PHE A 257 3.39 0.39 -24.36
CA PHE A 257 4.63 0.68 -23.66
C PHE A 257 5.00 2.15 -23.78
N GLN A 258 5.01 2.70 -25.00
CA GLN A 258 5.30 4.11 -25.21
C GLN A 258 4.32 5.00 -24.44
N LEU A 259 3.02 4.72 -24.50
CA LEU A 259 2.00 5.45 -23.72
C LEU A 259 2.26 5.36 -22.21
N SER A 260 2.57 4.17 -21.71
CA SER A 260 2.90 3.97 -20.29
C SER A 260 4.09 4.82 -19.87
N MET A 261 5.13 4.87 -20.70
CA MET A 261 6.31 5.67 -20.45
C MET A 261 6.07 7.17 -20.58
N MET A 262 5.13 7.62 -21.41
CA MET A 262 4.72 9.03 -21.45
C MET A 262 4.14 9.48 -20.10
N PHE A 263 3.32 8.63 -19.47
CA PHE A 263 2.80 8.92 -18.14
C PHE A 263 3.88 8.90 -17.05
N TRP A 264 4.78 7.89 -17.07
CA TRP A 264 5.84 7.75 -16.07
C TRP A 264 6.95 8.81 -16.19
N THR A 265 7.21 9.30 -17.40
CA THR A 265 8.25 10.31 -17.67
C THR A 265 7.71 11.74 -17.69
N HIS A 266 6.45 11.94 -17.28
CA HIS A 266 5.85 13.26 -17.13
C HIS A 266 6.73 14.17 -16.27
N GLN A 267 6.97 15.38 -16.76
CA GLN A 267 7.72 16.41 -16.06
C GLN A 267 7.00 17.75 -16.25
N ASP A 268 6.77 18.44 -15.14
CA ASP A 268 6.21 19.78 -15.13
C ASP A 268 7.33 20.80 -14.91
N PRO A 269 7.49 21.83 -15.76
CA PRO A 269 8.55 22.83 -15.60
C PRO A 269 8.53 23.59 -14.27
N ALA A 270 7.37 23.69 -13.62
CA ALA A 270 7.23 24.31 -12.31
C ALA A 270 7.45 23.31 -11.15
N GLY A 271 7.78 22.05 -11.46
CA GLY A 271 7.94 20.98 -10.47
C GLY A 271 6.62 20.53 -9.84
N ASN A 272 5.47 20.93 -10.40
CA ASN A 272 4.16 20.60 -9.83
C ASN A 272 3.61 19.31 -10.45
N MET A 273 3.48 18.26 -9.65
CA MET A 273 2.98 16.96 -10.10
C MET A 273 1.45 16.85 -10.17
N SER A 274 0.69 17.90 -9.85
CA SER A 274 -0.79 17.90 -9.92
C SER A 274 -1.36 17.65 -11.32
N SER A 275 -0.56 17.88 -12.37
CA SER A 275 -0.92 17.60 -13.76
C SER A 275 -0.64 16.16 -14.18
N SER A 276 0.09 15.37 -13.38
CA SER A 276 0.42 13.98 -13.69
C SER A 276 -0.81 13.09 -13.54
N ALA A 277 -1.13 12.33 -14.59
CA ALA A 277 -2.22 11.37 -14.58
C ALA A 277 -2.00 10.24 -13.55
N ILE A 278 -0.75 9.81 -13.36
CA ILE A 278 -0.41 8.76 -12.37
C ILE A 278 -0.63 9.29 -10.95
N ILE A 279 -0.16 10.51 -10.65
CA ILE A 279 -0.34 11.09 -9.32
C ILE A 279 -1.81 11.36 -9.04
N TYR A 280 -2.55 11.91 -10.01
CA TYR A 280 -4.00 12.00 -9.89
C TYR A 280 -4.64 10.62 -9.61
N TYR A 281 -4.19 9.57 -10.29
CA TYR A 281 -4.72 8.22 -10.12
C TYR A 281 -4.41 7.63 -8.73
N THR A 282 -3.30 8.00 -8.07
CA THR A 282 -3.08 7.61 -6.66
C THR A 282 -4.17 8.13 -5.73
N ALA A 283 -4.77 9.28 -6.05
CA ALA A 283 -5.93 9.80 -5.33
C ALA A 283 -7.22 9.04 -5.64
N VAL A 284 -7.38 8.55 -6.88
CA VAL A 284 -8.51 7.69 -7.28
C VAL A 284 -8.43 6.32 -6.59
N MET A 285 -7.22 5.76 -6.51
CA MET A 285 -6.92 4.52 -5.80
C MET A 285 -7.35 4.57 -4.34
N GLY A 286 -7.14 5.72 -3.69
CA GLY A 286 -7.56 5.95 -2.31
C GLY A 286 -9.07 6.15 -2.10
N ILE A 287 -9.94 6.02 -3.11
CA ILE A 287 -11.39 6.13 -2.94
C ILE A 287 -11.99 4.75 -2.63
N GLN A 288 -12.57 4.60 -1.45
CA GLN A 288 -13.34 3.41 -1.09
C GLN A 288 -14.71 3.44 -1.76
N GLN A 289 -14.95 2.54 -2.71
CA GLN A 289 -16.15 2.59 -3.55
C GLN A 289 -17.47 2.40 -2.78
N ARG A 290 -17.47 1.61 -1.70
CA ARG A 290 -18.70 1.29 -0.94
C ARG A 290 -19.13 2.42 -0.02
N SER A 291 -18.19 2.93 0.76
CA SER A 291 -18.39 4.00 1.74
C SER A 291 -18.29 5.39 1.14
N LEU A 292 -17.70 5.53 -0.05
CA LEU A 292 -17.34 6.80 -0.68
C LEU A 292 -16.45 7.67 0.21
N THR A 293 -15.63 7.03 1.04
CA THR A 293 -14.62 7.66 1.91
C THR A 293 -13.23 7.44 1.34
N PHE A 294 -12.24 8.15 1.89
CA PHE A 294 -10.84 7.95 1.51
C PHE A 294 -10.16 6.90 2.37
N ASP A 295 -9.22 6.17 1.77
CA ASP A 295 -8.39 5.20 2.47
C ASP A 295 -7.45 5.86 3.48
N SER A 296 -7.18 5.11 4.55
CA SER A 296 -6.16 5.47 5.53
C SER A 296 -4.75 5.38 4.92
N ALA A 297 -3.78 5.95 5.62
CA ALA A 297 -2.37 5.79 5.27
C ALA A 297 -1.97 4.31 5.19
N TYR A 298 -2.45 3.49 6.14
CA TYR A 298 -2.17 2.06 6.20
C TYR A 298 -2.62 1.34 4.92
N ASN A 299 -3.90 1.47 4.54
CA ASN A 299 -4.45 0.80 3.35
C ASN A 299 -3.75 1.25 2.06
N SER A 300 -3.38 2.53 1.99
CA SER A 300 -2.74 3.14 0.82
C SER A 300 -1.32 2.60 0.57
N THR A 301 -0.60 2.15 1.60
CA THR A 301 0.80 1.70 1.45
C THR A 301 0.97 0.53 0.48
N SER A 302 0.08 -0.47 0.54
CA SER A 302 0.15 -1.67 -0.29
C SER A 302 -0.07 -1.36 -1.78
N GLU A 303 -1.02 -0.49 -2.08
CA GLU A 303 -1.29 -0.11 -3.47
C GLU A 303 -0.19 0.79 -4.04
N LEU A 304 0.35 1.72 -3.25
CA LEU A 304 1.51 2.54 -3.64
C LEU A 304 2.74 1.67 -3.89
N ALA A 305 3.00 0.66 -3.05
CA ALA A 305 4.09 -0.29 -3.26
C ALA A 305 3.93 -1.03 -4.59
N GLY A 306 2.72 -1.49 -4.91
CA GLY A 306 2.44 -2.14 -6.19
C GLY A 306 2.66 -1.23 -7.39
N LEU A 307 2.23 0.04 -7.30
CA LEU A 307 2.47 1.02 -8.35
C LEU A 307 3.96 1.34 -8.54
N MET A 308 4.74 1.43 -7.46
CA MET A 308 6.20 1.57 -7.53
C MET A 308 6.85 0.35 -8.18
N TRP A 309 6.40 -0.86 -7.85
CA TRP A 309 6.95 -2.07 -8.45
C TRP A 309 6.73 -2.09 -9.97
N ILE A 310 5.53 -1.73 -10.43
CA ILE A 310 5.21 -1.57 -11.86
C ILE A 310 6.10 -0.50 -12.51
N GLY A 311 6.25 0.65 -11.86
CA GLY A 311 7.13 1.71 -12.35
C GLY A 311 8.56 1.24 -12.55
N ARG A 312 9.15 0.53 -11.56
CA ARG A 312 10.52 -0.01 -11.67
C ARG A 312 10.67 -0.96 -12.84
N LEU A 313 9.72 -1.88 -13.02
CA LEU A 313 9.74 -2.82 -14.14
C LEU A 313 9.70 -2.10 -15.48
N LEU A 314 8.82 -1.11 -15.63
CA LEU A 314 8.71 -0.33 -16.87
C LEU A 314 9.94 0.53 -17.12
N PHE A 315 10.52 1.14 -16.08
CA PHE A 315 11.77 1.89 -16.20
C PHE A 315 12.98 1.00 -16.52
N LEU A 316 12.98 -0.26 -16.09
CA LEU A 316 13.99 -1.22 -16.51
C LEU A 316 13.88 -1.51 -18.01
N GLU A 317 12.67 -1.82 -18.50
CA GLU A 317 12.42 -2.00 -19.94
C GLU A 317 12.76 -0.72 -20.73
N TYR A 318 12.45 0.46 -20.17
CA TYR A 318 12.80 1.75 -20.77
C TYR A 318 14.32 1.94 -20.92
N ALA A 319 15.07 1.53 -19.89
CA ALA A 319 16.50 1.74 -19.81
C ALA A 319 17.27 0.73 -20.67
N LEU A 320 16.91 -0.55 -20.58
CA LEU A 320 17.66 -1.68 -21.12
C LEU A 320 16.76 -2.75 -21.75
N PRO A 321 15.95 -2.41 -22.76
CA PRO A 321 15.04 -3.38 -23.38
C PRO A 321 15.85 -4.47 -24.09
N VAL A 322 15.48 -5.74 -23.92
CA VAL A 322 16.17 -6.85 -24.62
C VAL A 322 15.92 -6.81 -26.12
N TYR A 323 14.71 -6.42 -26.53
CA TYR A 323 14.29 -6.32 -27.93
C TYR A 323 14.05 -4.85 -28.31
N SER A 324 14.28 -4.47 -29.56
CA SER A 324 13.96 -3.10 -30.02
C SER A 324 12.46 -2.90 -30.19
N TYR A 325 11.99 -1.66 -30.01
CA TYR A 325 10.62 -1.27 -30.32
C TYR A 325 10.55 -0.70 -31.72
N ALA A 326 10.51 -1.60 -32.71
CA ALA A 326 10.68 -1.27 -34.13
C ALA A 326 9.40 -0.72 -34.79
N THR A 327 8.23 -0.89 -34.17
CA THR A 327 6.97 -0.42 -34.73
C THR A 327 6.65 1.03 -34.37
N LEU A 328 7.40 1.62 -33.43
CA LEU A 328 7.23 3.00 -33.01
C LEU A 328 7.70 3.98 -34.09
N ALA A 329 7.13 5.18 -34.09
CA ALA A 329 7.53 6.25 -35.01
C ALA A 329 9.02 6.63 -34.88
N TYR A 330 9.57 6.50 -33.67
CA TYR A 330 11.00 6.56 -33.41
C TYR A 330 11.41 5.23 -32.78
N GLU A 331 12.19 4.44 -33.50
CA GLU A 331 12.63 3.14 -33.02
C GLU A 331 13.34 3.29 -31.68
N TRP A 332 12.91 2.46 -30.73
CA TRP A 332 13.61 2.32 -29.46
C TRP A 332 14.62 1.19 -29.55
N PRO A 333 15.92 1.46 -29.47
CA PRO A 333 16.92 0.42 -29.68
C PRO A 333 16.96 -0.59 -28.54
N CYS A 334 17.34 -1.83 -28.84
CA CYS A 334 17.65 -2.82 -27.80
C CYS A 334 18.92 -2.43 -27.03
N ARG A 335 19.08 -2.99 -25.83
CA ARG A 335 20.15 -2.66 -24.88
C ARG A 335 21.57 -2.81 -25.42
N ASP A 336 21.77 -3.66 -26.43
CA ASP A 336 23.08 -3.92 -27.03
C ASP A 336 23.57 -2.76 -27.91
N HIS A 337 22.68 -1.83 -28.29
CA HIS A 337 23.05 -0.61 -29.01
C HIS A 337 23.67 0.46 -28.10
N TYR A 338 23.51 0.35 -26.77
CA TYR A 338 24.07 1.33 -25.85
C TYR A 338 25.55 1.03 -25.58
N PRO A 339 26.45 2.04 -25.67
CA PRO A 339 27.88 1.83 -25.40
C PRO A 339 28.18 1.27 -24.00
N SER A 340 27.32 1.61 -23.03
CA SER A 340 27.40 1.15 -21.65
C SER A 340 26.00 1.01 -21.08
N GLN A 341 25.57 -0.24 -20.88
CA GLN A 341 24.29 -0.55 -20.24
C GLN A 341 24.22 -0.03 -18.79
N PRO A 342 25.28 -0.15 -17.96
CA PRO A 342 25.29 0.44 -16.62
C PRO A 342 25.10 1.96 -16.63
N ASP A 343 25.81 2.69 -17.50
CA ASP A 343 25.69 4.15 -17.55
C ASP A 343 24.31 4.59 -18.03
N ARG A 344 23.74 3.84 -18.99
CA ARG A 344 22.36 4.05 -19.44
C ARG A 344 21.37 3.87 -18.30
N LEU A 345 21.47 2.78 -17.54
CA LEU A 345 20.60 2.52 -16.40
C LEU A 345 20.74 3.60 -15.32
N ASP A 346 21.97 3.97 -14.96
CA ASP A 346 22.19 4.99 -13.93
C ASP A 346 21.69 6.37 -14.36
N ALA A 347 21.81 6.73 -15.65
CA ALA A 347 21.24 7.97 -16.18
C ALA A 347 19.71 8.01 -16.05
N ILE A 348 19.03 6.91 -16.36
CA ILE A 348 17.56 6.80 -16.20
C ILE A 348 17.19 6.81 -14.73
N ARG A 349 17.90 6.03 -13.90
CA ARG A 349 17.68 5.96 -12.45
C ARG A 349 17.77 7.33 -11.80
N LYS A 350 18.89 8.05 -12.00
CA LYS A 350 19.11 9.39 -11.44
C LYS A 350 18.10 10.42 -11.91
N LYS A 351 17.53 10.24 -13.11
CA LYS A 351 16.54 11.16 -13.66
C LYS A 351 15.11 10.90 -13.13
N TYR A 352 14.73 9.64 -12.97
CA TYR A 352 13.32 9.27 -12.75
C TYR A 352 13.05 8.44 -11.49
N LEU A 353 14.01 7.67 -10.98
CA LEU A 353 13.75 6.68 -9.92
C LEU A 353 14.28 7.08 -8.55
N ILE A 354 15.04 8.16 -8.44
CA ILE A 354 15.59 8.60 -7.14
C ILE A 354 14.55 9.35 -6.30
N ARG A 355 14.76 9.31 -4.99
CA ARG A 355 14.00 10.10 -4.03
C ARG A 355 14.09 11.60 -4.33
N GLY A 356 12.99 12.32 -4.15
CA GLY A 356 12.92 13.79 -4.33
C GLY A 356 13.05 14.29 -5.77
N CYS A 357 13.03 13.42 -6.78
CA CYS A 357 12.97 13.89 -8.17
C CYS A 357 11.55 14.36 -8.53
N TYR A 358 11.45 15.40 -9.37
CA TYR A 358 10.18 15.97 -9.84
C TYR A 358 9.57 15.11 -10.96
N THR A 359 9.26 13.85 -10.63
CA THR A 359 8.65 12.87 -11.52
C THR A 359 7.56 12.11 -10.77
N PRO A 360 6.63 11.44 -11.48
CA PRO A 360 5.60 10.64 -10.83
C PRO A 360 6.17 9.59 -9.87
N PHE A 361 7.27 8.94 -10.24
CA PHE A 361 7.88 7.94 -9.37
C PHE A 361 8.48 8.56 -8.10
N GLY A 362 9.14 9.72 -8.22
CA GLY A 362 9.66 10.50 -7.08
C GLY A 362 8.57 10.91 -6.09
N GLU A 363 7.44 11.40 -6.60
CA GLU A 363 6.28 11.77 -5.78
C GLU A 363 5.67 10.56 -5.06
N ILE A 364 5.57 9.40 -5.74
CA ILE A 364 5.08 8.16 -5.12
C ILE A 364 6.03 7.68 -4.01
N ILE A 365 7.36 7.83 -4.17
CA ILE A 365 8.32 7.53 -3.10
C ILE A 365 8.00 8.37 -1.86
N GLU A 366 7.86 9.69 -2.01
CA GLU A 366 7.57 10.57 -0.86
C GLU A 366 6.20 10.29 -0.25
N LEU A 367 5.19 10.04 -1.08
CA LEU A 367 3.85 9.71 -0.65
C LEU A 367 3.82 8.41 0.18
N LYS A 368 4.51 7.36 -0.27
CA LYS A 368 4.66 6.10 0.47
C LYS A 368 5.46 6.29 1.76
N ALA A 369 6.55 7.06 1.72
CA ALA A 369 7.36 7.35 2.91
C ALA A 369 6.55 8.10 3.97
N PHE A 370 5.74 9.08 3.56
CA PHE A 370 4.83 9.79 4.45
C PHE A 370 3.77 8.87 5.04
N ALA A 371 3.13 8.03 4.23
CA ALA A 371 2.18 7.02 4.70
C ALA A 371 2.80 6.09 5.75
N LYS A 372 4.00 5.57 5.49
CA LYS A 372 4.76 4.74 6.44
C LYS A 372 5.06 5.48 7.74
N SER A 373 5.43 6.77 7.68
CA SER A 373 5.71 7.56 8.88
C SER A 373 4.48 7.69 9.80
N ILE A 374 3.28 7.80 9.20
CA ILE A 374 2.01 7.81 9.92
C ILE A 374 1.76 6.44 10.57
N VAL A 375 1.88 5.36 9.79
CA VAL A 375 1.69 3.98 10.30
C VAL A 375 2.65 3.66 11.44
N LYS A 376 3.92 4.05 11.34
CA LYS A 376 4.92 3.85 12.41
C LYS A 376 4.56 4.61 13.69
N ARG A 377 3.98 5.82 13.56
CA ARG A 377 3.58 6.65 14.71
C ARG A 377 2.26 6.19 15.34
N GLU A 378 1.28 5.85 14.52
CA GLU A 378 -0.09 5.49 14.95
C GLU A 378 -0.21 4.01 15.31
N GLY A 379 0.78 3.20 14.92
CA GLY A 379 0.72 1.74 14.98
C GLY A 379 -0.11 1.17 13.84
N ILE A 380 0.00 -0.13 13.63
CA ILE A 380 -0.97 -0.86 12.81
C ILE A 380 -2.33 -0.68 13.52
N PRO A 381 -3.39 -0.23 12.83
CA PRO A 381 -4.72 -0.15 13.44
C PRO A 381 -4.99 -1.48 14.13
N GLY A 382 -5.17 -1.43 15.46
CA GLY A 382 -5.47 -2.65 16.18
C GLY A 382 -6.75 -3.22 15.59
N ASN A 383 -6.77 -4.53 15.29
CA ASN A 383 -8.00 -5.26 15.01
C ASN A 383 -8.87 -5.37 16.27
N LEU A 384 -8.94 -4.31 17.08
CA LEU A 384 -9.59 -4.24 18.37
C LEU A 384 -10.91 -3.51 18.20
N SER A 385 -11.99 -4.28 18.13
CA SER A 385 -13.35 -3.75 18.12
C SER A 385 -13.97 -3.91 19.50
N TRP A 386 -14.49 -2.82 20.05
CA TRP A 386 -15.26 -2.87 21.29
C TRP A 386 -16.67 -3.38 21.01
N ASP A 387 -17.14 -4.30 21.84
CA ASP A 387 -18.55 -4.66 21.87
C ASP A 387 -19.37 -3.45 22.36
N PRO A 388 -20.57 -3.17 21.81
CA PRO A 388 -21.43 -2.07 22.26
C PRO A 388 -21.68 -1.98 23.77
N ASP A 389 -21.55 -3.10 24.49
CA ASP A 389 -21.66 -3.14 25.96
C ASP A 389 -20.44 -2.57 26.71
N GLY A 390 -19.32 -2.34 26.03
CA GLY A 390 -18.06 -1.89 26.62
C GLY A 390 -17.41 -2.89 27.59
N GLN A 391 -17.92 -4.12 27.68
CA GLN A 391 -17.47 -5.16 28.61
C GLN A 391 -16.56 -6.19 27.92
N SER A 392 -16.53 -6.19 26.60
CA SER A 392 -15.71 -7.08 25.80
C SER A 392 -15.06 -6.33 24.64
N PHE A 393 -13.91 -6.81 24.19
CA PHE A 393 -13.31 -6.38 22.93
C PHE A 393 -12.85 -7.60 22.14
N THR A 394 -12.96 -7.54 20.82
CA THR A 394 -12.51 -8.59 19.91
C THR A 394 -11.16 -8.17 19.33
N ILE A 395 -10.15 -9.04 19.40
CA ILE A 395 -8.88 -8.88 18.68
C ILE A 395 -8.91 -9.77 17.44
N GLY A 396 -8.69 -9.20 16.27
CA GLY A 396 -8.74 -9.93 15.00
C GLY A 396 -10.18 -10.27 14.61
N HIS A 397 -10.34 -11.38 13.90
CA HIS A 397 -11.66 -11.80 13.42
C HIS A 397 -12.47 -12.60 14.44
N ASP A 398 -11.83 -13.32 15.39
CA ASP A 398 -12.55 -14.30 16.22
C ASP A 398 -12.20 -14.31 17.72
N THR A 399 -11.21 -13.55 18.19
CA THR A 399 -10.78 -13.67 19.60
C THR A 399 -11.45 -12.61 20.46
N LYS A 400 -12.61 -12.96 21.04
CA LYS A 400 -13.33 -12.09 21.98
C LYS A 400 -12.77 -12.22 23.39
N PHE A 401 -12.26 -11.12 23.94
CA PHE A 401 -11.82 -11.01 25.32
C PHE A 401 -12.86 -10.28 26.16
N LYS A 402 -13.25 -10.88 27.28
CA LYS A 402 -14.03 -10.18 28.30
C LYS A 402 -13.10 -9.42 29.23
N LEU A 403 -13.48 -8.19 29.58
CA LEU A 403 -12.73 -7.37 30.53
C LEU A 403 -12.61 -8.09 31.89
N SER A 404 -13.64 -8.84 32.28
CA SER A 404 -13.63 -9.63 33.51
C SER A 404 -12.57 -10.75 33.50
N GLU A 405 -12.36 -11.42 32.37
CA GLU A 405 -11.35 -12.46 32.21
C GLU A 405 -9.94 -11.86 32.18
N PHE A 406 -9.79 -10.71 31.52
CA PHE A 406 -8.55 -9.95 31.51
C PHE A 406 -8.15 -9.50 32.93
N CYS A 407 -9.09 -8.90 33.67
CA CYS A 407 -8.89 -8.48 35.06
C CYS A 407 -8.62 -9.69 35.96
N ALA A 408 -9.36 -10.79 35.80
CA ALA A 408 -9.15 -12.01 36.59
C ALA A 408 -7.75 -12.61 36.36
N THR A 409 -7.24 -12.55 35.13
CA THR A 409 -5.90 -13.03 34.78
C THR A 409 -4.82 -12.20 35.47
N HIS A 410 -4.95 -10.87 35.46
CA HIS A 410 -4.02 -9.98 36.17
C HIS A 410 -4.13 -10.12 37.69
N CYS A 411 -5.34 -10.24 38.24
CA CYS A 411 -5.54 -10.54 39.67
C CYS A 411 -4.87 -11.87 40.08
N LYS A 412 -4.97 -12.91 39.24
CA LYS A 412 -4.27 -14.18 39.48
C LYS A 412 -2.75 -14.01 39.44
N ALA A 413 -2.23 -13.27 38.46
CA ALA A 413 -0.80 -13.00 38.36
C ALA A 413 -0.28 -12.24 39.59
N ILE A 414 -0.97 -11.17 40.01
CA ILE A 414 -0.66 -10.42 41.23
C ILE A 414 -0.68 -11.33 42.46
N LYS A 415 -1.67 -12.21 42.57
CA LYS A 415 -1.76 -13.16 43.69
C LYS A 415 -0.60 -14.15 43.70
N LEU A 416 -0.24 -14.70 42.55
CA LEU A 416 0.91 -15.60 42.39
C LEU A 416 2.23 -14.91 42.75
N VAL A 417 2.42 -13.66 42.31
CA VAL A 417 3.58 -12.85 42.69
C VAL A 417 3.59 -12.63 44.21
N ARG A 418 2.45 -12.29 44.80
CA ARG A 418 2.34 -12.12 46.26
C ARG A 418 2.70 -13.40 47.02
N GLU A 419 2.15 -14.54 46.62
CA GLU A 419 2.46 -15.84 47.22
C GLU A 419 3.97 -16.16 47.15
N ARG A 420 4.62 -15.84 46.01
CA ARG A 420 6.08 -16.02 45.85
C ARG A 420 6.89 -15.03 46.68
N VAL A 421 6.45 -13.77 46.77
CA VAL A 421 7.08 -12.77 47.63
C VAL A 421 6.96 -13.18 49.09
N ASP A 422 5.80 -13.66 49.54
CA ASP A 422 5.59 -14.14 50.92
C ASP A 422 6.50 -15.34 51.25
N GLU A 423 6.67 -16.27 50.30
CA GLU A 423 7.61 -17.40 50.40
C GLU A 423 9.06 -16.92 50.50
N MET A 424 9.47 -15.97 49.63
CA MET A 424 10.82 -15.38 49.64
C MET A 424 11.09 -14.57 50.91
N MET A 425 10.06 -13.93 51.46
CA MET A 425 10.13 -13.14 52.69
C MET A 425 10.00 -14.02 53.95
N LEU A 426 9.88 -15.34 53.83
CA LEU A 426 9.80 -16.31 54.94
C LEU A 426 8.70 -15.96 55.97
N GLY A 427 7.56 -15.42 55.49
CA GLY A 427 6.44 -15.02 56.35
C GLY A 427 6.65 -13.70 57.09
N LEU A 428 7.62 -12.88 56.68
CA LEU A 428 7.85 -11.56 57.24
C LEU A 428 6.86 -10.54 56.66
N GLU A 429 5.81 -10.22 57.41
CA GLU A 429 4.85 -9.18 57.05
C GLU A 429 5.45 -7.78 57.29
N MET A 430 5.51 -6.98 56.24
CA MET A 430 5.88 -5.56 56.33
C MET A 430 4.61 -4.71 56.44
N ASP A 431 4.47 -3.99 57.55
CA ASP A 431 3.42 -2.99 57.75
C ASP A 431 3.79 -1.70 56.99
N LEU A 432 3.67 -1.76 55.67
CA LEU A 432 3.87 -0.62 54.76
C LEU A 432 2.53 -0.32 54.09
N ASP A 433 2.04 0.91 54.27
CA ASP A 433 0.91 1.41 53.50
C ASP A 433 1.40 1.75 52.07
N ILE A 434 1.07 0.87 51.13
CA ILE A 434 1.48 1.01 49.73
C ILE A 434 0.78 2.22 49.09
N ASP A 435 -0.40 2.60 49.56
CA ASP A 435 -1.18 3.71 48.98
C ASP A 435 -0.54 5.08 49.28
N GLU A 436 0.35 5.16 50.29
CA GLU A 436 1.11 6.38 50.63
C GLU A 436 2.44 6.50 49.87
N ILE A 437 2.89 5.46 49.16
CA ILE A 437 4.15 5.47 48.42
C ILE A 437 4.01 6.32 47.15
N GLN A 438 4.86 7.33 47.02
CA GLN A 438 4.95 8.19 45.85
C GLN A 438 6.13 7.81 44.97
N ASP A 439 5.87 7.56 43.69
CA ASP A 439 6.90 7.32 42.68
C ASP A 439 6.85 8.43 41.61
N ASP A 440 8.00 9.03 41.30
CA ASP A 440 8.15 9.97 40.19
C ASP A 440 8.69 9.25 38.95
N LEU A 441 7.76 8.68 38.18
CA LEU A 441 8.06 7.96 36.93
C LEU A 441 8.75 8.84 35.86
N THR A 442 8.84 10.16 36.06
CA THR A 442 9.49 11.09 35.13
C THR A 442 10.98 11.32 35.44
N CYS A 443 11.45 10.92 36.63
CA CYS A 443 12.84 11.11 37.04
C CYS A 443 13.77 10.12 36.33
N ARG A 444 14.60 10.63 35.40
CA ARG A 444 15.55 9.82 34.59
C ARG A 444 16.99 9.81 35.14
N LYS A 445 17.18 10.18 36.40
CA LYS A 445 18.52 10.27 37.00
C LYS A 445 19.07 8.86 37.25
N ALA A 446 20.27 8.58 36.75
CA ALA A 446 20.94 7.30 36.99
C ALA A 446 21.10 7.03 38.49
N GLY A 447 20.66 5.86 38.95
CA GLY A 447 20.69 5.45 40.37
C GLY A 447 19.54 5.97 41.23
N TRP A 448 18.56 6.64 40.65
CA TRP A 448 17.36 7.08 41.35
C TRP A 448 16.38 5.91 41.59
N SER A 449 15.71 5.94 42.74
CA SER A 449 14.67 5.00 43.14
C SER A 449 13.71 5.72 44.10
N PHE A 450 12.42 5.41 44.04
CA PHE A 450 11.43 5.92 44.99
C PHE A 450 11.79 5.61 46.46
N ILE A 451 12.63 4.59 46.72
CA ILE A 451 13.13 4.25 48.06
C ILE A 451 13.94 5.42 48.66
N GLN A 452 14.62 6.21 47.81
CA GLN A 452 15.43 7.35 48.22
C GLN A 452 14.61 8.64 48.40
N ASP A 453 13.31 8.64 48.05
CA ASP A 453 12.45 9.78 48.30
C ASP A 453 12.12 9.88 49.80
N ALA A 454 12.50 11.00 50.41
CA ALA A 454 12.26 11.28 51.82
C ALA A 454 10.77 11.22 52.20
N LYS A 455 9.86 11.44 51.25
CA LYS A 455 8.41 11.35 51.47
C LYS A 455 7.95 9.92 51.78
N ASN A 456 8.60 8.93 51.19
CA ASN A 456 8.24 7.52 51.34
C ASN A 456 8.77 6.92 52.65
N LYS A 457 9.73 7.59 53.31
CA LYS A 457 10.33 7.14 54.59
C LYS A 457 10.91 5.70 54.51
N LEU A 458 11.35 5.28 53.32
CA LEU A 458 11.86 3.93 53.02
C LEU A 458 13.40 3.83 53.07
N ALA A 459 14.11 4.91 53.40
CA ALA A 459 15.57 4.94 53.38
C ALA A 459 16.20 3.92 54.36
N ASP A 460 15.61 3.73 55.54
CA ASP A 460 16.16 2.87 56.60
C ASP A 460 15.53 1.46 56.63
N THR A 461 14.60 1.15 55.71
CA THR A 461 13.84 -0.11 55.75
C THR A 461 14.72 -1.32 55.55
N TRP A 462 15.78 -1.20 54.73
CA TRP A 462 16.74 -2.28 54.52
C TRP A 462 17.49 -2.65 55.80
N GLU A 463 17.96 -1.67 56.57
CA GLU A 463 18.64 -1.93 57.86
C GLU A 463 17.70 -2.54 58.89
N ARG A 464 16.42 -2.11 58.91
CA ARG A 464 15.40 -2.72 59.77
C ARG A 464 15.14 -4.18 59.41
N LEU A 465 15.00 -4.48 58.12
CA LEU A 465 14.78 -5.85 57.63
C LEU A 465 15.98 -6.76 57.93
N ALA A 466 17.20 -6.28 57.65
CA ALA A 466 18.42 -7.01 57.99
C ALA A 466 18.48 -7.31 59.50
N ASN A 467 18.18 -6.33 60.35
CA ASN A 467 18.17 -6.53 61.80
C ASN A 467 17.13 -7.55 62.29
N ILE A 468 15.98 -7.67 61.63
CA ILE A 468 14.96 -8.68 61.95
C ILE A 468 15.45 -10.08 61.56
N ILE A 469 16.11 -10.23 60.42
CA ILE A 469 16.67 -11.50 59.96
C ILE A 469 17.84 -11.95 60.86
N TYR A 470 18.65 -11.01 61.38
CA TYR A 470 19.81 -11.30 62.24
C TYR A 470 19.49 -11.47 63.74
N LYS A 471 18.28 -11.11 64.21
CA LYS A 471 17.84 -11.39 65.59
C LYS A 471 16.86 -12.58 65.61
N PRO A 472 17.30 -13.80 65.99
CA PRO A 472 16.35 -14.88 66.19
C PRO A 472 15.43 -14.49 67.36
N THR A 473 14.14 -14.38 67.09
CA THR A 473 13.10 -14.21 68.09
C THR A 473 13.15 -15.40 69.07
N GLN A 474 13.29 -15.10 70.36
CA GLN A 474 13.03 -16.05 71.44
C GLN A 474 11.59 -16.61 71.28
N PRO A 475 11.35 -17.88 71.62
CA PRO A 475 10.06 -18.52 71.40
C PRO A 475 8.98 -17.86 72.25
N ARG A 476 7.88 -17.42 71.61
CA ARG A 476 6.65 -17.02 72.30
C ARG A 476 6.05 -18.27 72.96
N HIS A 477 6.10 -18.34 74.29
CA HIS A 477 5.33 -19.31 75.06
C HIS A 477 3.84 -19.08 74.84
N ARG A 478 3.13 -20.14 74.45
CA ARG A 478 1.67 -20.23 74.54
C ARG A 478 1.23 -20.17 76.02
N MET A 479 0.30 -19.27 76.32
CA MET A 479 -0.77 -19.51 77.28
C MET A 479 -2.10 -19.23 76.59
#